data_AF-A0A2U2I4M0-F1
#
_entry.id   AF-A0A2U2I4M0-F1
#
_cell.length_a   1.000
_cell.length_b   1.000
_cell.length_c   1.000
_cell.angle_alpha   90.00
_cell.angle_beta   90.00
_cell.angle_gamma   90.00
#
_symmetry.space_group_name_H-M   'P 1'
#
loop_
_entity.id
_entity.type
_entity.pdbx_description
1 polymer ?
#
loop_
_entity_poly.entity_id
_entity_poly.type
_entity_poly.pdbx_seq_one_letter_code
_entity_poly.pdbx_strand_id
1 'polypeptide(L)'
;MIETAVLWLLNKLSAPAVGLSSVFVVSFISATLVPLGSEPAVFAVIKANPAMFWPAILVATLGNTLGGALDYFLGYRAKVAFARERKTRWFGWLARYGAKTMLLSWVPGIGDPLCTLGGWLHLPFWPSVGYMAVGKFLRYVTMTLVLLYVPDDFWKWLGQALV
;
A
#
# COMPACT_ATOMS: atom_id res chain seq x y z
N MET A 1 -22.90 8.16 10.33
CA MET A 1 -22.15 7.29 11.28
C MET A 1 -20.76 6.91 10.77
N ILE A 2 -20.61 6.41 9.53
CA ILE A 2 -19.28 6.11 8.94
C ILE A 2 -18.47 7.40 8.73
N GLU A 3 -19.07 8.45 8.20
CA GLU A 3 -18.43 9.76 8.04
C GLU A 3 -17.94 10.35 9.36
N THR A 4 -18.71 10.19 10.44
CA THR A 4 -18.35 10.66 11.77
C THR A 4 -17.16 9.90 12.35
N ALA A 5 -17.07 8.59 12.09
CA ALA A 5 -15.92 7.77 12.47
C ALA A 5 -14.68 8.11 11.65
N VAL A 6 -14.85 8.39 10.35
CA VAL A 6 -13.78 8.82 9.45
C VAL A 6 -13.26 10.20 9.87
N LEU A 7 -14.14 11.17 10.14
CA LEU A 7 -13.76 12.51 10.60
C LEU A 7 -13.15 12.50 12.00
N TRP A 8 -13.65 11.68 12.91
CA TRP A 8 -13.04 11.49 14.23
C TRP A 8 -11.63 10.90 14.12
N LEU A 9 -11.46 9.90 13.24
CA LEU A 9 -10.15 9.31 12.97
C LEU A 9 -9.23 10.38 12.39
N LEU A 10 -9.64 11.06 11.31
CA LEU A 10 -8.87 12.13 10.67
C LEU A 10 -8.44 13.24 11.65
N ASN A 11 -9.32 13.65 12.57
CA ASN A 11 -9.03 14.68 13.58
C ASN A 11 -8.07 14.18 14.67
N LYS A 12 -8.13 12.89 15.02
CA LYS A 12 -7.16 12.26 15.91
C LYS A 12 -5.80 12.12 15.23
N LEU A 13 -5.80 11.86 13.91
CA LEU A 13 -4.66 11.67 13.02
C LEU A 13 -3.93 12.97 12.63
N SER A 14 -4.57 14.14 12.80
CA SER A 14 -4.02 15.46 12.42
C SER A 14 -3.18 16.18 13.48
N ALA A 15 -3.01 15.65 14.70
CA ALA A 15 -2.07 16.25 15.65
C ALA A 15 -0.61 16.01 15.19
N PRO A 16 0.36 16.91 15.44
CA PRO A 16 1.69 16.89 14.81
C PRO A 16 2.53 15.63 15.08
N ALA A 17 2.21 14.89 16.14
CA ALA A 17 2.79 13.59 16.48
C ALA A 17 2.06 12.38 15.86
N VAL A 18 0.89 12.61 15.25
CA VAL A 18 -0.02 11.57 14.75
C VAL A 18 0.11 11.36 13.25
N GLY A 19 0.82 12.23 12.51
CA GLY A 19 1.06 12.03 11.07
C GLY A 19 1.65 10.66 10.71
N LEU A 20 2.63 10.16 11.48
CA LEU A 20 3.27 8.86 11.19
C LEU A 20 2.40 7.65 11.55
N SER A 21 1.74 7.67 12.70
CA SER A 21 0.83 6.57 13.08
C SER A 21 -0.38 6.52 12.15
N SER A 22 -0.86 7.67 11.68
CA SER A 22 -1.85 7.78 10.60
C SER A 22 -1.38 7.14 9.32
N VAL A 23 -0.18 7.51 8.87
CA VAL A 23 0.44 6.97 7.67
C VAL A 23 0.59 5.47 7.77
N PHE A 24 1.00 4.94 8.93
CA PHE A 24 1.08 3.50 9.17
C PHE A 24 -0.29 2.83 9.03
N VAL A 25 -1.29 3.30 9.77
CA VAL A 25 -2.63 2.70 9.82
C VAL A 25 -3.30 2.75 8.45
N VAL A 26 -3.25 3.91 7.78
CA VAL A 26 -3.80 4.08 6.44
C VAL A 26 -3.08 3.17 5.45
N SER A 27 -1.75 3.12 5.47
CA SER A 27 -0.97 2.26 4.56
C SER A 27 -1.19 0.77 4.79
N PHE A 28 -1.41 0.36 6.04
CA PHE A 28 -1.72 -1.03 6.40
C PHE A 28 -3.13 -1.43 5.94
N ILE A 29 -4.14 -0.61 6.23
CA ILE A 29 -5.55 -0.89 5.87
C ILE A 29 -5.74 -0.82 4.34
N SER A 30 -5.12 0.17 3.70
CA SER A 30 -5.09 0.34 2.23
C SER A 30 -4.55 -0.91 1.53
N ALA A 31 -3.54 -1.55 2.11
CA ALA A 31 -2.92 -2.73 1.51
C ALA A 31 -3.67 -4.05 1.78
N THR A 32 -4.81 -4.03 2.49
CA THR A 32 -5.49 -5.27 2.95
C THR A 32 -6.97 -5.32 2.62
N LEU A 33 -7.71 -4.24 2.86
CA LEU A 33 -9.18 -4.29 2.89
C LEU A 33 -9.87 -3.37 1.88
N VAL A 34 -9.20 -2.29 1.49
CA VAL A 34 -9.80 -1.31 0.59
C VAL A 34 -8.76 -0.95 -0.46
N PRO A 35 -9.05 -1.08 -1.77
CA PRO A 35 -8.21 -0.53 -2.84
C PRO A 35 -8.28 1.02 -2.86
N LEU A 36 -8.14 1.63 -1.69
CA LEU A 36 -7.86 3.03 -1.47
C LEU A 36 -6.35 3.19 -1.56
N GLY A 37 -5.87 4.02 -2.47
CA GLY A 37 -4.45 4.38 -2.50
C GLY A 37 -4.03 5.04 -1.19
N SER A 38 -2.93 4.58 -0.58
CA SER A 38 -2.33 5.22 0.59
C SER A 38 -1.37 6.36 0.21
N GLU A 39 -1.08 6.52 -1.08
CA GLU A 39 -0.19 7.53 -1.66
C GLU A 39 -0.67 8.97 -1.38
N PRO A 40 -1.96 9.33 -1.51
CA PRO A 40 -2.44 10.68 -1.21
C PRO A 40 -2.28 11.05 0.27
N ALA A 41 -2.44 10.08 1.18
CA ALA A 41 -2.28 10.32 2.61
C ALA A 41 -0.80 10.59 2.99
N VAL A 42 0.13 9.84 2.40
CA VAL A 42 1.58 10.06 2.57
C VAL A 42 1.98 11.42 2.01
N PHE A 43 1.49 11.77 0.81
CA PHE A 43 1.73 13.07 0.20
C PHE A 43 1.22 14.23 1.07
N ALA A 44 0.00 14.12 1.62
CA ALA A 44 -0.58 15.16 2.47
C ALA A 44 0.29 15.45 3.71
N VAL A 45 0.80 14.41 4.38
CA VAL A 45 1.69 14.55 5.54
C VAL A 45 3.02 15.20 5.17
N ILE A 46 3.61 14.79 4.05
CA ILE A 46 4.88 15.35 3.56
C ILE A 46 4.71 16.80 3.11
N LYS A 47 3.59 17.14 2.46
CA LYS A 47 3.30 18.51 2.04
C LYS A 47 3.04 19.44 3.23
N ALA A 48 2.42 18.94 4.30
CA ALA A 48 2.23 19.68 5.54
C ALA A 48 3.53 19.86 6.36
N ASN A 49 4.44 18.88 6.30
CA ASN A 49 5.75 18.95 6.96
C ASN A 49 6.84 18.28 6.10
N PRO A 50 7.57 19.05 5.27
CA PRO A 50 8.60 18.51 4.36
C PRO A 50 9.74 17.77 5.07
N ALA A 51 10.04 18.11 6.33
CA ALA A 51 11.06 17.41 7.12
C ALA A 51 10.68 15.95 7.42
N MET A 52 9.39 15.61 7.32
CA MET A 52 8.86 14.26 7.55
C MET A 52 8.94 13.36 6.32
N PHE A 53 9.57 13.79 5.23
CA PHE A 53 9.69 13.00 3.99
C PHE A 53 10.16 11.57 4.26
N TRP A 54 11.37 11.39 4.82
CA TRP A 54 11.91 10.06 5.07
C TRP A 54 11.14 9.26 6.12
N PRO A 55 10.79 9.82 7.30
CA PRO A 55 9.97 9.11 8.26
C PRO A 55 8.63 8.63 7.70
N ALA A 56 7.92 9.47 6.93
CA ALA A 56 6.63 9.11 6.36
C ALA A 56 6.77 7.99 5.32
N ILE A 57 7.75 8.06 4.42
CA ILE A 57 8.02 7.01 3.42
C ILE A 57 8.34 5.68 4.11
N LEU A 58 9.21 5.67 5.12
CA LEU A 58 9.61 4.45 5.82
C LEU A 58 8.45 3.82 6.59
N VAL A 59 7.68 4.64 7.32
CA VAL A 59 6.52 4.17 8.09
C VAL A 59 5.40 3.68 7.17
N ALA A 60 5.15 4.37 6.04
CA ALA A 60 4.20 3.93 5.03
C ALA A 60 4.62 2.59 4.42
N THR A 61 5.91 2.46 4.07
CA THR A 61 6.48 1.22 3.53
C THR A 61 6.31 0.07 4.50
N LEU A 62 6.60 0.29 5.79
CA LEU A 62 6.41 -0.72 6.85
C LEU A 62 4.95 -1.15 6.96
N GLY A 63 4.02 -0.19 7.10
CA GLY A 63 2.59 -0.48 7.21
C GLY A 63 2.07 -1.23 5.98
N ASN A 64 2.45 -0.79 4.78
CA ASN A 64 2.00 -1.43 3.56
C ASN A 64 2.63 -2.84 3.38
N THR A 65 3.89 -3.02 3.76
CA THR A 65 4.54 -4.35 3.71
C THR A 65 3.88 -5.33 4.66
N LEU A 66 3.53 -4.90 5.87
CA LEU A 66 2.78 -5.72 6.83
C LEU A 66 1.38 -6.06 6.31
N GLY A 67 0.70 -5.12 5.65
CA GLY A 67 -0.57 -5.40 5.00
C GLY A 67 -0.43 -6.44 3.87
N GLY A 68 0.62 -6.31 3.04
CA GLY A 68 0.94 -7.30 2.00
C GLY A 68 1.30 -8.68 2.56
N ALA A 69 1.92 -8.74 3.75
CA ALA A 69 2.18 -10.00 4.45
C ALA A 69 0.90 -10.64 4.99
N LEU A 70 -0.07 -9.83 5.45
CA LEU A 70 -1.40 -10.31 5.83
C LEU A 70 -2.13 -10.89 4.61
N ASP A 71 -2.12 -10.19 3.48
CA ASP A 71 -2.67 -10.65 2.22
C ASP A 71 -2.06 -11.96 1.74
N TYR A 72 -0.73 -12.05 1.80
CA TYR A 72 -0.01 -13.30 1.55
C TYR A 72 -0.53 -14.43 2.45
N PHE A 73 -0.71 -14.17 3.75
CA PHE A 73 -1.24 -15.17 4.67
C PHE A 73 -2.68 -15.58 4.34
N LEU A 74 -3.53 -14.62 3.96
CA LEU A 74 -4.90 -14.89 3.51
C LEU A 74 -4.91 -15.78 2.27
N GLY A 75 -4.06 -15.48 1.28
CA GLY A 75 -3.91 -16.30 0.07
C GLY A 75 -3.41 -17.72 0.38
N TYR A 76 -2.44 -17.84 1.27
CA TYR A 76 -1.92 -19.13 1.75
C TYR A 76 -3.04 -19.97 2.39
N ARG A 77 -3.78 -19.38 3.33
CA ARG A 77 -4.91 -20.04 4.02
C ARG A 77 -6.04 -20.41 3.07
N ALA A 78 -6.35 -19.54 2.10
CA ALA A 78 -7.40 -19.78 1.13
C ALA A 78 -7.06 -20.97 0.21
N LYS A 79 -5.79 -21.12 -0.20
CA LYS A 79 -5.34 -22.29 -0.95
C LYS A 79 -5.48 -23.59 -0.17
N VAL A 80 -5.16 -23.58 1.13
CA VAL A 80 -5.31 -24.76 1.99
C VAL A 80 -6.79 -25.14 2.16
N ALA A 81 -7.69 -24.16 2.19
CA ALA A 81 -9.14 -24.38 2.34
C ALA A 81 -9.84 -24.79 1.03
N PHE A 82 -9.38 -24.31 -0.13
CA PHE A 82 -10.00 -24.56 -1.43
C PHE A 82 -9.15 -25.48 -2.32
N ALA A 83 -9.54 -26.76 -2.39
CA ALA A 83 -8.82 -27.80 -3.13
C ALA A 83 -8.95 -27.75 -4.68
N ARG A 84 -9.83 -26.92 -5.25
CA ARG A 84 -10.10 -26.91 -6.71
C ARG A 84 -9.28 -25.85 -7.44
N GLU A 85 -8.24 -26.29 -8.17
CA GLU A 85 -7.49 -25.41 -9.09
C GLU A 85 -8.25 -25.19 -10.40
N ARG A 86 -8.40 -23.92 -10.79
CA ARG A 86 -8.41 -23.51 -12.20
C ARG A 86 -7.00 -23.04 -12.56
N LYS A 87 -6.24 -23.86 -13.30
CA LYS A 87 -4.92 -23.45 -13.81
C LYS A 87 -5.12 -22.36 -14.87
N THR A 88 -4.91 -21.11 -14.50
CA THR A 88 -4.82 -19.99 -15.45
C THR A 88 -3.36 -19.76 -15.83
N ARG A 89 -3.10 -19.20 -17.02
CA ARG A 89 -1.73 -18.89 -17.50
C ARG A 89 -0.96 -17.98 -16.54
N TRP A 90 -1.67 -17.14 -15.78
CA TRP A 90 -1.12 -16.24 -14.77
C TRP A 90 -0.41 -16.98 -13.64
N PHE A 91 -0.97 -18.10 -13.15
CA PHE A 91 -0.34 -18.91 -12.11
C PHE A 91 0.99 -19.52 -12.57
N GLY A 92 1.08 -19.94 -13.84
CA GLY A 92 2.31 -20.51 -14.40
C GLY A 92 3.46 -19.50 -14.49
N TRP A 93 3.15 -18.24 -14.84
CA TRP A 93 4.14 -17.16 -14.85
C TRP A 93 4.59 -16.81 -13.42
N LEU A 94 3.65 -16.62 -12.50
CA LEU A 94 3.97 -16.31 -11.09
C LEU A 94 4.80 -17.41 -10.42
N ALA A 95 4.48 -18.68 -10.65
CA ALA A 95 5.24 -19.80 -10.11
C ALA A 95 6.67 -19.87 -10.69
N ARG A 96 6.84 -19.53 -11.97
CA ARG A 96 8.15 -19.55 -12.64
C ARG A 96 9.10 -18.45 -12.15
N TYR A 97 8.59 -17.24 -11.93
CA TYR A 97 9.38 -16.10 -11.47
C TYR A 97 9.46 -16.02 -9.93
N GLY A 98 8.57 -16.74 -9.23
CA GLY A 98 8.60 -16.93 -7.79
C GLY A 98 8.49 -15.61 -7.01
N ALA A 99 9.22 -15.51 -5.91
CA ALA A 99 9.19 -14.34 -5.03
C ALA A 99 9.58 -13.01 -5.71
N LYS A 100 10.34 -13.05 -6.82
CA LYS A 100 10.72 -11.85 -7.57
C LYS A 100 9.50 -11.12 -8.14
N THR A 101 8.40 -11.83 -8.38
CA THR A 101 7.17 -11.21 -8.85
C THR A 101 6.62 -10.20 -7.85
N MET A 102 6.89 -10.34 -6.56
CA MET A 102 6.45 -9.39 -5.55
C MET A 102 7.05 -7.99 -5.72
N LEU A 103 8.12 -7.81 -6.51
CA LEU A 103 8.58 -6.47 -6.91
C LEU A 103 7.52 -5.70 -7.71
N LEU A 104 6.68 -6.42 -8.47
CA LEU A 104 5.56 -5.82 -9.19
C LEU A 104 4.44 -5.36 -8.27
N SER A 105 4.54 -5.60 -6.95
CA SER A 105 3.61 -5.00 -5.97
C SER A 105 3.69 -3.47 -5.92
N TRP A 106 4.71 -2.87 -6.53
CA TRP A 106 4.79 -1.42 -6.70
C TRP A 106 3.70 -0.84 -7.60
N VAL A 107 3.05 -1.65 -8.45
CA VAL A 107 2.03 -1.19 -9.40
C VAL A 107 0.70 -0.95 -8.66
N PRO A 108 0.14 0.27 -8.72
CA PRO A 108 -1.12 0.59 -8.06
C PRO A 108 -2.28 -0.28 -8.60
N GLY A 109 -3.15 -0.74 -7.72
CA GLY A 109 -4.31 -1.58 -8.04
C GLY A 109 -4.00 -3.07 -8.30
N ILE A 110 -2.77 -3.41 -8.71
CA ILE A 110 -2.36 -4.81 -8.99
C ILE A 110 -1.60 -5.42 -7.82
N GLY A 111 -0.94 -4.60 -7.00
CA GLY A 111 0.01 -5.10 -5.99
C GLY A 111 -0.57 -5.99 -4.91
N ASP A 112 -1.74 -5.68 -4.35
CA ASP A 112 -2.35 -6.46 -3.27
C ASP A 112 -2.92 -7.81 -3.77
N PRO A 113 -3.62 -7.87 -4.93
CA PRO A 113 -3.90 -9.14 -5.61
C PRO A 113 -2.65 -9.98 -5.89
N LEU A 114 -1.52 -9.35 -6.19
CA LEU A 114 -0.28 -10.09 -6.41
C LEU A 114 0.26 -10.71 -5.11
N CYS A 115 0.18 -9.98 -4.00
CA CYS A 115 0.61 -10.48 -2.68
C CYS A 115 -0.21 -11.68 -2.23
N THR A 116 -1.55 -11.60 -2.36
CA THR A 116 -2.46 -12.72 -2.09
C THR A 116 -2.18 -13.94 -3.00
N LEU A 117 -1.93 -13.72 -4.30
CA LEU A 117 -1.55 -14.79 -5.23
C LEU A 117 -0.20 -15.43 -4.88
N GLY A 118 0.76 -14.65 -4.38
CA GLY A 118 2.04 -15.17 -3.88
C GLY A 118 1.86 -16.14 -2.72
N GLY A 119 0.95 -15.82 -1.80
CA GLY A 119 0.51 -16.69 -0.72
C GLY A 119 -0.16 -17.96 -1.21
N TRP A 120 -1.09 -17.81 -2.15
CA TRP A 120 -1.80 -18.92 -2.77
C TRP A 120 -0.84 -19.93 -3.42
N LEU A 121 0.23 -19.44 -4.05
CA LEU A 121 1.26 -20.26 -4.67
C LEU A 121 2.32 -20.81 -3.71
N HIS A 122 2.21 -20.51 -2.40
CA HIS A 122 3.16 -20.95 -1.37
C HIS A 122 4.62 -20.56 -1.70
N LEU A 123 4.82 -19.34 -2.18
CA LEU A 123 6.15 -18.79 -2.44
C LEU A 123 6.97 -18.67 -1.14
N PRO A 124 8.31 -18.60 -1.18
CA PRO A 124 9.07 -18.44 0.06
C PRO A 124 8.74 -17.10 0.73
N PHE A 125 8.26 -17.14 1.98
CA PHE A 125 7.71 -15.98 2.69
C PHE A 125 8.72 -14.83 2.83
N TRP A 126 9.92 -15.08 3.37
CA TRP A 126 10.92 -14.04 3.62
C TRP A 126 11.40 -13.32 2.34
N PRO A 127 11.75 -14.03 1.24
CA PRO A 127 12.01 -13.38 -0.03
C PRO A 127 10.82 -12.57 -0.54
N SER A 128 9.60 -13.09 -0.40
CA SER A 128 8.39 -12.41 -0.85
C SER A 128 8.19 -11.08 -0.11
N VAL A 129 8.32 -11.08 1.23
CA VAL A 129 8.24 -9.88 2.06
C VAL A 129 9.36 -8.88 1.72
N GLY A 130 10.59 -9.37 1.49
CA GLY A 130 11.71 -8.52 1.09
C GLY A 130 11.44 -7.80 -0.24
N TYR A 131 10.97 -8.52 -1.26
CA TYR A 131 10.61 -7.94 -2.54
C TYR A 131 9.37 -7.02 -2.46
N MET A 132 8.38 -7.34 -1.61
CA MET A 132 7.25 -6.45 -1.31
C MET A 132 7.75 -5.12 -0.72
N ALA A 133 8.66 -5.17 0.25
CA ALA A 133 9.20 -3.98 0.89
C ALA A 133 9.91 -3.07 -0.13
N VAL A 134 10.74 -3.66 -0.99
CA VAL A 134 11.44 -2.93 -2.06
C VAL A 134 10.45 -2.31 -3.05
N GLY A 135 9.44 -3.07 -3.51
CA GLY A 135 8.43 -2.57 -4.44
C GLY A 135 7.58 -1.44 -3.83
N LYS A 136 7.10 -1.63 -2.60
CA LYS A 136 6.26 -0.65 -1.89
C LYS A 136 7.04 0.62 -1.55
N PHE A 137 8.31 0.49 -1.19
CA PHE A 137 9.23 1.63 -1.02
C PHE A 137 9.37 2.43 -2.32
N LEU A 138 9.67 1.75 -3.43
CA LEU A 138 9.81 2.40 -4.73
C LEU A 138 8.53 3.14 -5.14
N ARG A 139 7.36 2.53 -4.92
CA ARG A 139 6.07 3.18 -5.17
C ARG A 139 5.90 4.46 -4.37
N TYR A 140 6.17 4.45 -3.06
CA TYR A 140 6.01 5.66 -2.24
C TYR A 140 6.96 6.77 -2.64
N VAL A 141 8.24 6.44 -2.91
CA VAL A 141 9.21 7.44 -3.38
C VAL A 141 8.80 8.02 -4.72
N THR A 142 8.48 7.18 -5.71
CA THR A 142 8.12 7.63 -7.06
C THR A 142 6.83 8.45 -7.07
N MET A 143 5.77 7.98 -6.43
CA MET A 143 4.47 8.67 -6.38
C MET A 143 4.58 10.00 -5.63
N THR A 144 5.28 10.03 -4.49
CA THR A 144 5.47 11.27 -3.73
C THR A 144 6.26 12.29 -4.54
N LEU A 145 7.34 11.87 -5.21
CA LEU A 145 8.11 12.77 -6.08
C LEU A 145 7.26 13.31 -7.22
N VAL A 146 6.50 12.45 -7.92
CA VAL A 146 5.60 12.88 -9.00
C VAL A 146 4.59 13.90 -8.50
N LEU A 147 3.96 13.65 -7.34
CA LEU A 147 2.97 14.56 -6.75
C LEU A 147 3.58 15.89 -6.28
N LEU A 148 4.84 15.89 -5.83
CA LEU A 148 5.56 17.11 -5.47
C LEU A 148 5.95 17.95 -6.70
N TYR A 149 6.12 17.34 -7.87
CA TYR A 149 6.34 18.05 -9.13
C TYR A 149 5.06 18.71 -9.69
N VAL A 150 3.87 18.34 -9.19
CA VAL A 150 2.60 18.95 -9.62
C VAL A 150 2.47 20.35 -9.00
N PRO A 151 2.28 21.42 -9.82
CA PRO A 151 2.21 22.80 -9.33
C PRO A 151 1.13 23.02 -8.26
N ASP A 152 1.40 23.92 -7.31
CA ASP A 152 0.46 24.27 -6.24
C ASP A 152 -0.87 24.83 -6.76
N ASP A 153 -0.87 25.45 -7.94
CA ASP A 153 -2.07 26.00 -8.56
C ASP A 153 -3.07 24.90 -8.97
N PHE A 154 -2.59 23.73 -9.38
CA PHE A 154 -3.45 22.57 -9.65
C PHE A 154 -4.16 22.10 -8.37
N TRP A 155 -3.44 22.06 -7.25
CA TRP A 155 -3.99 21.62 -5.97
C TRP A 155 -5.01 22.63 -5.41
N LYS A 156 -4.76 23.93 -5.58
CA LYS A 156 -5.72 24.98 -5.20
C LYS A 156 -6.99 24.91 -6.04
N TRP A 157 -6.86 24.73 -7.35
CA TRP A 157 -7.99 24.53 -8.25
C TRP A 157 -8.80 23.29 -7.86
N LEU A 158 -8.16 22.16 -7.59
CA LEU A 158 -8.83 20.93 -7.16
C LEU A 158 -9.60 21.13 -5.84
N GLY A 159 -9.00 21.84 -4.88
CA GLY A 159 -9.65 22.18 -3.62
C GLY A 159 -10.86 23.10 -3.79
N GLN A 160 -10.84 23.99 -4.78
CA GLN A 160 -11.98 24.86 -5.12
C GLN A 160 -13.07 24.13 -5.94
N ALA A 161 -12.73 23.09 -6.68
CA ALA A 161 -13.68 22.32 -7.48
C ALA A 161 -14.44 21.26 -6.67
N LEU A 162 -13.91 20.86 -5.51
CA LEU A 162 -14.48 19.84 -4.62
C LEU A 162 -15.24 20.41 -3.42
N VAL A 163 -15.22 21.73 -3.23
CA VAL A 163 -15.96 22.48 -2.19
C VAL A 163 -17.05 23.31 -2.86
#